data_AF-A0A7V9U6Y6-F1
#
_entry.id   AF-A0A7V9U6Y6-F1
#
_cell.length_a   1.000
_cell.length_b   1.000
_cell.length_c   1.000
_cell.angle_alpha   90.00
_cell.angle_beta   90.00
_cell.angle_gamma   90.00
#
_symmetry.space_group_name_H-M   'P 1'
#
loop_
_entity.id
_entity.type
_entity.pdbx_description
1 polymer ?
#
loop_
_entity_poly.entity_id
_entity_poly.type
_entity_poly.pdbx_seq_one_letter_code
_entity_poly.pdbx_strand_id
1 'polypeptide(L)'
;MQPRSEPVIIVRHDPAWAGRFATVSADLRSSLGDVAIRIDDIGSTAVPGLDGKPVMDIQISVQSSQHRAAQPAAAVRHRARSSPTLGRPGPGANLL
;
A
#
# COMPACT_ATOMS: atom_id res chain seq x y z
N MET A 1 -0.48 -13.31 19.07
CA MET A 1 -0.95 -12.69 17.81
C MET A 1 -2.08 -13.58 17.28
N GLN A 2 -3.35 -13.21 17.48
CA GLN A 2 -4.47 -14.02 16.96
C GLN A 2 -4.54 -13.86 15.43
N PRO A 3 -4.76 -14.94 14.65
CA PRO A 3 -4.97 -14.82 13.23
C PRO A 3 -6.26 -14.03 12.99
N ARG A 4 -6.16 -12.94 12.23
CA ARG A 4 -7.33 -12.16 11.82
C ARG A 4 -8.06 -12.95 10.74
N SER A 5 -9.18 -13.57 11.09
CA SER A 5 -10.04 -14.36 10.20
C SER A 5 -10.90 -13.49 9.25
N GLU A 6 -10.39 -12.36 8.80
CA GLU A 6 -11.10 -11.55 7.79
C GLU A 6 -10.93 -12.21 6.41
N PRO A 7 -12.00 -12.43 5.64
CA PRO A 7 -11.90 -12.97 4.29
C PRO A 7 -11.01 -12.10 3.41
N VAL A 8 -10.09 -12.73 2.68
CA VAL A 8 -9.20 -12.05 1.73
C VAL A 8 -9.96 -11.80 0.44
N ILE A 9 -10.34 -10.55 0.21
CA ILE A 9 -10.97 -10.12 -1.05
C ILE A 9 -9.87 -9.69 -2.02
N ILE A 10 -9.79 -10.36 -3.16
CA ILE A 10 -8.96 -9.98 -4.31
C ILE A 10 -9.84 -9.23 -5.30
N VAL A 11 -9.38 -8.08 -5.77
CA VAL A 11 -10.06 -7.26 -6.77
C VAL A 11 -9.22 -7.17 -8.04
N ARG A 12 -9.89 -6.83 -9.15
CA ARG A 12 -9.20 -6.47 -10.38
C ARG A 12 -8.23 -5.32 -10.13
N HIS A 13 -7.08 -5.35 -10.82
CA HIS A 13 -6.16 -4.23 -10.80
C HIS A 13 -6.88 -2.90 -11.08
N ASP A 14 -6.67 -1.91 -10.21
CA ASP A 14 -7.22 -0.56 -10.34
C ASP A 14 -6.10 0.42 -10.78
N PRO A 15 -6.15 0.98 -12.00
CA PRO A 15 -5.19 1.98 -12.47
C PRO A 15 -5.04 3.21 -11.57
N ALA A 16 -6.03 3.51 -10.72
CA ALA A 16 -5.96 4.61 -9.78
C ALA A 16 -4.99 4.36 -8.62
N TRP A 17 -4.53 3.12 -8.40
CA TRP A 17 -3.59 2.81 -7.30
C TRP A 17 -2.30 3.62 -7.37
N ALA A 18 -1.71 3.75 -8.56
CA ALA A 18 -0.50 4.57 -8.74
C ALA A 18 -0.72 6.04 -8.37
N GLY A 19 -1.87 6.62 -8.74
CA GLY A 19 -2.25 7.98 -8.37
C GLY A 19 -2.47 8.15 -6.87
N ARG A 20 -3.13 7.17 -6.22
CA ARG A 20 -3.33 7.17 -4.76
C ARG A 20 -2.01 7.07 -4.01
N PHE A 21 -1.08 6.22 -4.48
CA PHE A 21 0.26 6.15 -3.91
C PHE A 21 0.99 7.49 -4.03
N ALA A 22 0.91 8.17 -5.18
CA ALA A 22 1.51 9.49 -5.35
C ALA A 22 0.98 10.52 -4.34
N THR A 23 -0.33 10.54 -4.08
CA THR A 23 -0.91 11.41 -3.05
C THR A 23 -0.40 11.06 -1.65
N VAL A 24 -0.49 9.79 -1.25
CA VAL A 24 -0.11 9.36 0.11
C VAL A 24 1.40 9.52 0.34
N SER A 25 2.23 9.22 -0.67
CA SER A 25 3.68 9.41 -0.57
C SER A 25 4.07 10.88 -0.44
N ALA A 26 3.37 11.80 -1.11
CA ALA A 26 3.57 13.24 -0.93
C ALA A 26 3.21 13.69 0.49
N ASP A 27 2.09 13.23 1.04
CA ASP A 27 1.66 13.53 2.41
C ASP A 27 2.66 12.99 3.46
N LEU A 28 3.11 11.74 3.26
CA LEU A 28 4.14 11.12 4.10
C LEU A 28 5.47 11.89 4.00
N ARG A 29 5.87 12.30 2.79
CA ARG A 29 7.09 13.09 2.58
C ARG A 29 7.00 14.44 3.28
N SER A 30 5.86 15.13 3.17
CA SER A 30 5.63 16.40 3.85
C SER A 30 5.65 16.25 5.38
N SER A 31 5.15 15.13 5.90
CA SER A 31 5.06 14.89 7.35
C SER A 31 6.40 14.46 7.95
N LEU A 32 7.18 13.64 7.24
CA LEU A 32 8.45 13.09 7.72
C LEU A 32 9.65 13.98 7.40
N GLY A 33 9.53 14.88 6.43
CA GLY A 33 10.63 15.75 5.99
C GLY A 33 11.88 14.93 5.65
N ASP A 34 13.04 15.43 6.10
CA ASP A 34 14.35 14.84 5.82
C ASP A 34 14.62 13.51 6.54
N VAL A 35 13.77 13.13 7.50
CA VAL A 35 13.87 11.83 8.17
C VAL A 35 13.63 10.70 7.17
N ALA A 36 12.70 10.87 6.22
CA ALA A 36 12.49 9.91 5.15
C ALA A 36 13.62 10.04 4.11
N ILE A 37 14.35 8.97 3.85
CA ILE A 37 15.33 8.89 2.76
C ILE A 37 14.63 8.46 1.47
N ARG A 38 13.70 7.50 1.57
CA ARG A 38 12.99 6.93 0.43
C ARG A 38 11.60 6.47 0.84
N ILE A 39 10.63 6.61 -0.08
CA ILE A 39 9.25 6.13 0.08
C ILE A 39 8.92 5.34 -1.19
N ASP A 40 8.66 4.04 -1.05
CA ASP A 40 8.40 3.12 -2.15
C ASP A 40 7.01 2.49 -2.02
N ASP A 41 6.29 2.34 -3.14
CA ASP A 41 5.12 1.47 -3.23
C ASP A 41 5.59 0.02 -3.34
N ILE A 42 5.07 -0.86 -2.49
CA ILE A 42 5.42 -2.27 -2.48
C ILE A 42 4.14 -3.14 -2.46
N GLY A 43 4.29 -4.40 -2.86
CA GLY A 43 3.18 -5.34 -2.88
C GLY A 43 2.37 -5.30 -4.17
N SER A 44 1.20 -5.94 -4.16
CA SER A 44 0.44 -6.21 -5.38
C SER A 44 -0.15 -4.97 -6.04
N THR A 45 -0.39 -3.90 -5.26
CA THR A 45 -0.94 -2.65 -5.79
C THR A 45 0.05 -1.84 -6.61
N ALA A 46 1.34 -2.10 -6.43
CA ALA A 46 2.42 -1.44 -7.16
C ALA A 46 2.66 -2.03 -8.56
N VAL A 47 2.02 -3.16 -8.89
CA VAL A 47 2.23 -3.89 -10.14
C VAL A 47 1.05 -3.66 -11.09
N PRO A 48 1.25 -2.92 -12.20
CA PRO A 48 0.21 -2.69 -13.19
C PRO A 48 -0.37 -4.00 -13.74
N GLY A 49 -1.69 -4.11 -13.73
CA GLY A 49 -2.42 -5.28 -14.24
C GLY A 49 -2.46 -6.49 -13.30
N LEU A 50 -1.90 -6.40 -12.09
CA LEU A 50 -1.97 -7.48 -11.12
C LEU A 50 -3.22 -7.36 -10.23
N ASP A 51 -4.08 -8.37 -10.29
CA ASP A 51 -5.20 -8.51 -9.36
C ASP A 51 -4.67 -8.74 -7.94
N GLY A 52 -5.24 -8.03 -6.98
CA GLY A 52 -4.66 -7.96 -5.65
C GLY A 52 -5.64 -7.54 -4.59
N LYS A 53 -5.20 -7.61 -3.34
CA LYS A 53 -5.96 -7.04 -2.23
C LYS A 53 -5.95 -5.52 -2.40
N PRO A 54 -7.07 -4.79 -2.22
CA PRO A 54 -7.15 -3.33 -2.40
C PRO A 54 -6.52 -2.58 -1.22
N VAL A 55 -5.27 -2.90 -0.93
CA VAL A 55 -4.52 -2.38 0.19
C VAL A 55 -3.10 -2.09 -0.25
N MET A 56 -2.73 -0.81 -0.21
CA MET A 56 -1.37 -0.36 -0.50
C MET A 56 -0.46 -0.71 0.68
N ASP A 57 0.71 -1.26 0.37
CA ASP A 57 1.79 -1.48 1.31
C ASP A 57 2.91 -0.48 0.95
N ILE A 58 3.25 0.42 1.87
CA ILE A 58 4.28 1.45 1.64
C ILE A 58 5.50 1.14 2.48
N GLN A 59 6.69 1.21 1.88
CA GLN A 59 7.97 1.11 2.57
C GLN A 59 8.63 2.48 2.68
N ILE A 60 9.08 2.83 3.89
CA ILE A 60 9.80 4.07 4.16
C ILE A 60 11.18 3.72 4.69
N SER A 61 12.22 4.20 4.01
CA SER A 61 13.59 4.18 4.52
C SER A 61 13.84 5.46 5.31
N VAL A 62 14.34 5.37 6.54
CA VAL A 62 14.60 6.53 7.41
C VAL A 62 16.07 6.71 7.73
N GLN A 63 16.49 7.94 8.02
CA GLN A 63 17.83 8.22 8.53
C GLN A 63 18.03 7.52 9.89
N SER A 64 19.11 6.75 10.01
CA SER A 64 19.43 6.03 11.25
C SER A 64 20.01 7.00 12.27
N SER A 65 19.26 7.32 13.33
CA SER A 65 19.80 7.94 14.54
C SER A 65 20.33 6.83 15.47
N GLN A 66 21.63 6.58 15.45
CA GLN A 66 22.36 5.61 16.28
C GLN A 66 22.01 4.13 16.05
N HIS A 67 22.75 3.56 15.09
CA HIS A 67 22.90 2.12 14.89
C HIS A 67 23.63 1.47 16.08
N ARG A 68 22.91 0.79 16.98
CA ARG A 68 23.48 -0.28 17.80
C ARG A 68 22.75 -1.59 17.51
N ALA A 69 23.50 -2.48 16.87
CA ALA A 69 23.13 -3.81 16.37
C ALA A 69 22.10 -3.81 15.23
N ALA A 70 22.63 -3.74 14.00
CA ALA A 70 22.10 -4.31 12.76
C ALA A 70 20.68 -4.89 12.87
N GLN A 71 19.69 -4.04 12.61
CA GLN A 71 18.45 -4.45 11.98
C GLN A 71 18.34 -3.60 10.71
N PRO A 72 18.10 -4.20 9.53
CA PRO A 72 17.92 -3.43 8.31
C PRO A 72 16.74 -2.47 8.51
N ALA A 73 16.86 -1.27 7.95
CA ALA A 73 15.90 -0.15 7.98
C ALA A 73 14.51 -0.54 8.50
N ALA A 74 14.07 0.08 9.60
CA ALA A 74 12.74 -0.11 10.15
C ALA A 74 11.68 0.21 9.07
N ALA A 75 11.22 -0.80 8.36
CA ALA A 75 10.16 -0.69 7.37
C ALA A 75 8.85 -0.49 8.12
N VAL A 76 8.48 0.78 8.35
CA VAL A 76 7.17 1.11 8.87
C VAL A 76 6.16 0.83 7.75
N ARG A 77 5.45 -0.29 7.86
CA ARG A 77 4.37 -0.65 6.93
C ARG A 77 3.16 0.22 7.23
N HIS A 78 2.96 1.27 6.44
CA HIS A 78 1.71 2.02 6.47
C HIS A 78 0.67 1.32 5.60
N ARG A 79 -0.48 0.96 6.19
CA ARG A 79 -1.55 0.24 5.50
C ARG A 79 -2.76 1.16 5.30
N ALA A 80 -2.91 1.72 4.10
CA ALA A 80 -4.09 2.47 3.71
C ALA A 80 -5.10 1.54 3.04
N ARG A 81 -6.35 1.51 3.53
CA ARG A 81 -7.45 0.81 2.84
C ARG A 81 -8.06 1.73 1.78
N SER A 82 -8.00 1.30 0.54
CA SER A 82 -8.75 1.91 -0.55
C SER A 82 -10.20 1.43 -0.46
N SER A 83 -11.17 2.33 -0.33
CA SER A 83 -12.57 1.94 -0.54
C SER A 83 -12.76 1.67 -2.04
N PRO A 84 -13.32 0.52 -2.43
CA PRO A 84 -13.67 0.30 -3.83
C PRO A 84 -14.73 1.33 -4.18
N THR A 85 -14.39 2.25 -5.07
CA THR A 85 -15.40 3.12 -5.68
C THR A 85 -16.19 2.19 -6.58
N LEU A 86 -17.33 1.69 -6.10
CA LEU A 86 -18.16 0.74 -6.84
C LEU A 86 -18.72 1.47 -8.07
N GLY A 87 -17.99 1.39 -9.18
CA GLY A 87 -18.57 1.63 -10.50
C GLY A 87 -19.72 0.64 -10.66
N ARG A 88 -20.92 1.14 -10.94
CA ARG A 88 -22.14 0.34 -11.14
C ARG A 88 -21.83 -0.88 -12.02
N PRO A 89 -22.13 -2.11 -11.59
CA PRO A 89 -21.99 -3.26 -12.46
C PRO A 89 -22.98 -3.13 -13.63
N GLY A 90 -22.48 -3.27 -14.86
CA GLY A 90 -23.30 -3.55 -16.03
C GLY A 90 -23.96 -4.93 -15.87
N PRO A 91 -25.13 -5.16 -16.51
CA PRO A 91 -25.87 -6.40 -16.32
C PRO A 91 -25.10 -7.56 -16.98
N GLY A 92 -24.62 -8.52 -16.19
CA GLY A 92 -24.15 -9.81 -16.74
C GLY A 92 -22.92 -10.49 -16.14
N ALA A 93 -22.54 -10.28 -14.88
CA ALA A 93 -21.45 -11.05 -14.27
C ALA A 93 -21.99 -12.19 -13.39
N ASN A 94 -21.82 -13.42 -13.87
CA ASN A 94 -22.16 -14.67 -13.21
C ASN A 94 -21.10 -15.00 -12.14
N LEU A 95 -21.53 -15.38 -10.92
CA LEU A 95 -20.62 -15.88 -9.87
C LEU A 95 -20.26 -17.35 -10.17
N LEU A 96 -18.96 -17.64 -10.19
CA LEU A 96 -18.40 -18.97 -9.89
C LEU A 96 -17.60 -18.85 -8.59
#